data_AF-A0A818AFI9-F1
#
_entry.id   AF-A0A818AFI9-F1
#
_cell.length_a   1.000
_cell.length_b   1.000
_cell.length_c   1.000
_cell.angle_alpha   90.00
_cell.angle_beta   90.00
_cell.angle_gamma   90.00
#
_symmetry.space_group_name_H-M   'P 1'
#
loop_
_entity.id
_entity.type
_entity.pdbx_description
1 polymer ?
#
loop_
_entity_poly.entity_id
_entity_poly.type
_entity_poly.pdbx_seq_one_letter_code
_entity_poly.pdbx_strand_id
1 'polypeptide(L)'
;MHENVLRSILLFFEYRSALSLKEIVISVSEVRSTYKEKNVRQIVQLLSDASCFQRVRGLHHRLLIQLEQNFQNYESLRNAYDVQFIRSAIVF
;
A
#
# COMPACT_ATOMS: atom_id res chain seq x y z
N MET A 1 7.51 -1.85 13.72
CA MET A 1 8.10 -1.25 12.49
C MET A 1 7.11 -1.14 11.33
N HIS A 2 6.28 -2.16 11.01
CA HIS A 2 5.29 -2.12 9.92
C HIS A 2 4.12 -1.14 10.11
N GLU A 3 3.69 -0.94 11.36
CA GLU A 3 2.56 -0.06 11.69
C GLU A 3 2.70 1.35 11.09
N ASN A 4 3.91 1.91 11.16
CA ASN A 4 4.19 3.24 10.62
C ASN A 4 4.12 3.29 9.08
N VAL A 5 4.42 2.19 8.37
CA VAL A 5 4.36 2.16 6.90
C VAL A 5 2.91 2.13 6.42
N LEU A 6 2.06 1.31 7.04
CA LEU A 6 0.63 1.24 6.70
C LEU A 6 -0.08 2.56 7.01
N ARG A 7 0.24 3.20 8.15
CA ARG A 7 -0.28 4.54 8.48
C ARG A 7 0.17 5.60 7.48
N SER A 8 1.43 5.56 7.03
CA SER A 8 1.90 6.48 5.97
C SER A 8 1.14 6.25 4.66
N ILE A 9 0.91 4.99 4.26
CA ILE A 9 0.14 4.66 3.04
C ILE A 9 -1.27 5.24 3.13
N LEU A 10 -1.97 5.03 4.24
CA LEU A 10 -3.30 5.59 4.48
C LEU A 10 -3.29 7.12 4.34
N LEU A 11 -2.36 7.77 5.03
CA LEU A 11 -2.21 9.22 4.99
C LEU A 11 -1.97 9.73 3.56
N PHE A 12 -1.14 9.06 2.76
CA PHE A 12 -0.95 9.45 1.36
C PHE A 12 -2.23 9.33 0.53
N PHE A 13 -3.05 8.31 0.78
CA PHE A 13 -4.33 8.15 0.09
C PHE A 13 -5.42 9.11 0.58
N GLU A 14 -5.36 9.58 1.83
CA GLU A 14 -6.20 10.68 2.33
C GLU A 14 -5.88 11.99 1.59
N TYR A 15 -4.60 12.29 1.35
CA TYR A 15 -4.20 13.49 0.61
C TYR A 15 -4.35 13.36 -0.91
N ARG A 16 -4.17 12.16 -1.45
CA ARG A 16 -4.30 11.88 -2.88
C ARG A 16 -5.09 10.62 -3.11
N SER A 17 -6.30 10.80 -3.63
CA SER A 17 -7.24 9.70 -3.85
C SER A 17 -6.70 8.62 -4.79
N ALA A 18 -5.80 8.98 -5.71
CA ALA A 18 -5.18 8.04 -6.67
C ALA A 18 -3.68 8.30 -6.84
N LEU A 19 -2.90 7.23 -6.84
CA LEU A 19 -1.43 7.27 -6.93
C LEU A 19 -0.94 6.09 -7.77
N SER A 20 0.18 6.26 -8.48
CA SER A 20 0.87 5.09 -9.05
C SER A 20 1.64 4.33 -7.97
N LEU A 21 1.91 3.04 -8.20
CA LEU A 21 2.76 2.22 -7.33
C LEU A 21 4.13 2.88 -7.08
N LYS A 22 4.71 3.51 -8.12
CA LYS A 22 5.99 4.19 -8.02
C LYS A 22 5.91 5.40 -7.07
N GLU A 23 4.87 6.22 -7.22
CA GLU A 23 4.67 7.38 -6.34
C GLU A 23 4.51 6.95 -4.88
N ILE A 24 3.69 5.93 -4.59
CA ILE A 24 3.51 5.44 -3.21
C ILE A 24 4.82 4.96 -2.60
N VAL A 25 5.59 4.15 -3.34
CA VAL A 25 6.86 3.61 -2.83
C VAL A 25 7.83 4.73 -2.51
N ILE A 26 7.98 5.70 -3.43
CA ILE A 26 8.85 6.87 -3.24
C ILE A 26 8.38 7.68 -2.03
N SER A 27 7.12 8.12 -2.04
CA SER A 27 6.58 9.00 -1.00
C SER A 27 6.65 8.38 0.40
N VAL A 28 6.37 7.07 0.54
CA VAL A 28 6.47 6.38 1.84
C VAL A 28 7.91 6.15 2.27
N SER A 29 8.83 5.89 1.34
CA SER A 29 10.25 5.74 1.64
C SER A 29 10.94 7.06 2.02
N GLU A 30 10.52 8.18 1.44
CA GLU A 30 11.07 9.51 1.71
C GLU A 30 10.64 10.07 3.08
N VAL A 31 9.39 9.81 3.50
CA VAL A 31 8.86 10.34 4.78
C VAL A 31 9.68 9.88 5.99
N ARG A 32 10.29 8.70 5.91
CA ARG A 32 11.18 8.19 6.95
C ARG A 32 12.38 7.57 6.24
N SER A 33 13.49 8.31 6.21
CA SER A 33 14.82 7.87 5.73
C SER A 33 15.31 6.53 6.31
N THR A 34 14.57 5.96 7.28
CA THR A 34 14.75 4.63 7.86
C THR A 34 14.04 3.49 7.12
N TYR A 35 13.08 3.74 6.22
CA TYR A 35 12.44 2.67 5.44
C TYR A 35 13.20 2.38 4.15
N LYS A 36 13.75 1.17 4.05
CA LYS A 36 14.31 0.67 2.78
C LYS A 36 13.20 0.55 1.74
N GLU A 37 13.39 1.12 0.54
CA GLU A 37 12.44 1.06 -0.57
C GLU A 37 11.97 -0.37 -0.87
N LYS A 38 12.87 -1.37 -0.74
CA LYS A 38 12.56 -2.79 -0.91
C LYS A 38 11.45 -3.26 0.03
N ASN A 39 11.48 -2.85 1.29
CA ASN A 39 10.49 -3.26 2.30
C ASN A 39 9.14 -2.60 2.03
N VAL A 40 9.13 -1.31 1.63
CA VAL A 40 7.90 -0.60 1.26
C VAL A 40 7.26 -1.25 0.04
N ARG A 41 8.06 -1.56 -0.99
CA ARG A 41 7.59 -2.26 -2.20
C ARG A 41 6.94 -3.60 -1.86
N GLN A 42 7.56 -4.41 -1.00
CA GLN A 42 7.00 -5.70 -0.58
C GLN A 42 5.66 -5.53 0.16
N ILE A 43 5.54 -4.53 1.04
CA ILE A 43 4.28 -4.24 1.74
C ILE A 43 3.19 -3.82 0.76
N VAL A 44 3.51 -2.92 -0.19
CA VAL A 44 2.55 -2.47 -1.22
C VAL A 44 2.13 -3.63 -2.12
N GLN A 45 3.05 -4.56 -2.45
CA GLN A 45 2.72 -5.78 -3.18
C GLN A 45 1.75 -6.66 -2.41
N LEU A 46 2.01 -6.93 -1.13
CA LEU A 46 1.10 -7.70 -0.26
C LEU A 46 -0.30 -7.05 -0.21
N LEU A 47 -0.39 -5.74 -0.09
CA LEU A 47 -1.68 -5.04 -0.12
C LEU A 47 -2.38 -5.18 -1.49
N SER A 48 -1.62 -5.15 -2.58
CA SER A 48 -2.16 -5.41 -3.92
C SER A 48 -2.69 -6.83 -4.05
N ASP A 49 -1.99 -7.83 -3.53
CA ASP A 49 -2.41 -9.24 -3.58
C ASP A 49 -3.60 -9.51 -2.65
N ALA A 50 -3.70 -8.77 -1.54
CA ALA A 50 -4.84 -8.76 -0.64
C ALA A 50 -6.08 -8.05 -1.23
N SER A 51 -6.01 -7.58 -2.48
CA SER A 51 -7.07 -6.81 -3.14
C SER A 51 -7.46 -5.53 -2.38
N CYS A 52 -6.49 -4.89 -1.71
CA CYS A 52 -6.73 -3.63 -1.01
C CYS A 52 -6.87 -2.42 -1.94
N PHE A 53 -6.49 -2.59 -3.21
CA PHE A 53 -6.45 -1.53 -4.20
C PHE A 53 -7.33 -1.83 -5.41
N GLN A 54 -8.11 -0.84 -5.84
CA GLN A 54 -8.68 -0.80 -7.19
C GLN A 54 -7.71 -0.15 -8.16
N ARG A 55 -7.71 -0.62 -9.41
CA ARG A 55 -6.97 -0.03 -10.51
C ARG A 55 -7.84 1.01 -11.21
N VAL A 56 -7.28 2.18 -11.45
CA VAL A 56 -7.99 3.30 -12.07
C VAL A 56 -7.16 3.85 -13.22
N ARG A 57 -7.83 4.17 -14.34
CA ARG A 57 -7.15 4.78 -15.50
C ARG A 57 -6.85 6.24 -15.19
N GLY A 58 -5.57 6.54 -15.01
CA GLY A 58 -5.08 7.90 -14.88
C GLY A 58 -4.90 8.60 -16.23
N LEU A 59 -4.46 9.85 -16.15
CA LEU A 59 -4.03 10.64 -17.31
C LEU A 59 -2.89 9.92 -18.06
N HIS A 60 -2.89 10.05 -19.39
CA HIS A 60 -1.93 9.39 -20.30
C HIS A 60 -1.86 7.86 -20.15
N HIS A 61 -2.99 7.20 -19.88
CA HIS A 61 -3.07 5.74 -19.72
C HIS A 61 -2.21 5.18 -18.59
N ARG A 62 -1.73 6.03 -17.66
CA ARG A 62 -1.01 5.56 -16.49
C ARG A 62 -1.95 4.80 -15.58
N LEU A 63 -1.51 3.63 -15.12
CA LEU A 63 -2.26 2.83 -14.17
C LEU A 63 -2.06 3.40 -12.77
N LEU A 64 -3.12 3.95 -12.21
CA LEU A 64 -3.16 4.42 -10.84
C LEU A 64 -3.87 3.37 -9.99
N ILE A 65 -3.62 3.43 -8.69
CA ILE A 65 -4.34 2.67 -7.68
C ILE A 65 -5.02 3.61 -6.71
N GLN A 66 -6.13 3.16 -6.14
CA GLN A 66 -6.83 3.81 -5.03
C GLN A 66 -7.13 2.74 -3.97
N LEU A 67 -7.17 3.14 -2.69
CA LEU A 67 -7.67 2.26 -1.64
C LEU A 67 -9.16 2.00 -1.83
N GLU A 68 -9.54 0.73 -1.78
CA GLU A 68 -10.95 0.34 -1.65
C GLU A 68 -11.51 0.91 -0.35
N GLN A 69 -12.80 1.27 -0.36
CA GLN A 69 -13.48 1.91 0.77
C GLN A 69 -13.35 1.09 2.07
N ASN A 70 -13.36 -0.24 1.94
CA ASN A 70 -13.25 -1.17 3.07
C ASN A 70 -11.87 -1.12 3.78
N PHE A 71 -10.83 -0.58 3.14
CA PHE A 71 -9.46 -0.54 3.66
C PHE A 71 -8.93 0.88 3.90
N GLN A 72 -9.82 1.88 3.98
CA GLN A 72 -9.44 3.26 4.29
C GLN A 72 -9.24 3.52 5.79
N ASN A 73 -9.34 2.50 6.64
CA ASN A 73 -8.99 2.59 8.05
C ASN A 73 -7.82 1.65 8.39
N TYR A 74 -7.07 2.00 9.45
CA TYR A 74 -5.87 1.27 9.84
C TYR A 74 -6.16 -0.18 10.20
N GLU A 75 -7.23 -0.46 10.95
CA GLU A 75 -7.52 -1.81 11.43
C GLU A 75 -7.84 -2.76 10.29
N SER A 76 -8.68 -2.35 9.33
CA SER A 76 -9.05 -3.20 8.20
C SER A 76 -7.88 -3.39 7.22
N LEU A 77 -7.09 -2.33 6.94
CA LEU A 77 -5.89 -2.45 6.12
C LEU A 77 -4.83 -3.34 6.78
N ARG A 78 -4.66 -3.21 8.10
CA ARG A 78 -3.74 -4.02 8.90
C ARG A 78 -4.14 -5.49 8.91
N ASN A 79 -5.44 -5.77 9.12
CA ASN A 79 -5.95 -7.13 9.10
C ASN A 79 -5.74 -7.79 7.73
N ALA A 80 -6.04 -7.07 6.63
CA ALA A 80 -5.81 -7.57 5.28
C ALA A 80 -4.31 -7.86 5.02
N TYR A 81 -3.43 -6.97 5.48
CA TYR A 81 -1.99 -7.18 5.42
C TYR A 81 -1.56 -8.41 6.20
N ASP A 82 -1.99 -8.59 7.45
CA ASP A 82 -1.58 -9.71 8.30
C ASP A 82 -2.07 -11.05 7.73
N VAL A 83 -3.32 -11.11 7.27
CA VAL A 83 -3.88 -12.28 6.57
C VAL A 83 -3.05 -12.61 5.34
N GLN A 84 -2.73 -11.62 4.50
CA GLN A 84 -1.98 -11.86 3.27
C GLN A 84 -0.51 -12.20 3.53
N PHE A 85 0.10 -11.61 4.57
CA PHE A 85 1.44 -11.94 5.01
C PHE A 85 1.53 -13.41 5.43
N ILE A 86 0.59 -13.88 6.26
CA ILE A 86 0.52 -15.30 6.66
C ILE A 86 0.29 -16.20 5.44
N ARG A 87 -0.64 -15.84 4.55
CA ARG A 87 -0.87 -16.59 3.30
C ARG A 87 0.40 -16.70 2.46
N SER A 88 1.16 -15.61 2.31
CA SER A 88 2.40 -15.61 1.55
C SER A 88 3.50 -16.47 2.18
N ALA A 89 3.48 -16.65 3.51
CA ALA A 89 4.44 -17.46 4.23
C ALA A 89 4.12 -18.97 4.22
N ILE A 90 2.83 -19.34 4.11
CA ILE A 90 2.39 -20.75 4.08
C ILE A 90 2.61 -21.42 2.71
N VAL A 91 2.79 -20.63 1.64
CA VAL A 91 2.95 -21.13 0.27
C VAL A 91 4.40 -21.53 -0.07
N PHE A 92 5.27 -21.72 0.93
CA PHE A 92 6.66 -22.15 0.77
C PHE A 92 6.92 -23.53 1.37
#